data_AF-X1SUD1-F1
#
_entry.id   AF-X1SUD1-F1
#
_cell.length_a   1.000
_cell.length_b   1.000
_cell.length_c   1.000
_cell.angle_alpha   90.00
_cell.angle_beta   90.00
_cell.angle_gamma   90.00
#
_symmetry.space_group_name_H-M   'P 1'
#
loop_
_entity.id
_entity.type
_entity.pdbx_description
1 polymer ?
#
loop_
_entity_poly.entity_id
_entity_poly.type
_entity_poly.pdbx_seq_one_letter_code
_entity_poly.pdbx_strand_id
1 'polypeptide(L)' 'ASVTYETLPGTVLDIHSHTGGVPPHFSGIDDHDEQGFCLYAVVGDLRNLFPTVELRLGVYGYFMSLGKEDIFV' A
#
# COMPACT_ATOMS: atom_id res chain seq x y z
N ALA A 1 6.22 -13.49 17.28
CA ALA A 1 4.95 -13.88 16.66
C ALA A 1 5.10 -13.73 15.16
N SER A 2 4.74 -14.74 14.36
CA SER A 2 4.65 -14.59 12.90
C SER A 2 3.21 -14.23 12.55
N VAL A 3 3.03 -13.27 11.65
CA VAL A 3 1.74 -12.94 11.06
C VAL A 3 1.68 -13.63 9.71
N THR A 4 0.57 -14.31 9.40
CA THR A 4 0.30 -14.84 8.06
C THR A 4 -0.58 -13.84 7.34
N TYR A 5 -0.09 -13.31 6.22
CA TYR A 5 -0.87 -12.46 5.33
C TYR A 5 -1.61 -13.32 4.32
N GLU A 6 -2.89 -13.04 4.11
CA GLU A 6 -3.71 -13.67 3.09
C GLU A 6 -4.45 -12.58 2.31
N THR A 7 -4.23 -12.53 1.00
CA THR A 7 -5.02 -11.68 0.11
C THR A 7 -6.24 -12.48 -0.35
N LEU A 8 -7.44 -12.04 0.04
CA LEU A 8 -8.69 -12.73 -0.29
C LEU A 8 -9.02 -12.60 -1.79
N PRO A 9 -9.72 -13.58 -2.39
CA PRO A 9 -10.24 -13.45 -3.74
C PRO A 9 -11.16 -12.23 -3.87
N GLY A 10 -10.87 -11.37 -4.86
CA GLY A 10 -11.64 -10.15 -5.11
C GLY A 10 -11.19 -8.93 -4.30
N THR A 11 -10.08 -9.01 -3.55
CA THR A 11 -9.43 -7.81 -3.01
C THR A 11 -9.08 -6.85 -4.13
N VAL A 12 -9.54 -5.61 -4.02
CA VAL A 12 -9.29 -4.53 -4.98
C VAL A 12 -8.24 -3.53 -4.49
N LEU A 13 -8.03 -3.48 -3.17
CA LEU A 13 -7.07 -2.60 -2.50
C LEU A 13 -6.51 -3.31 -1.28
N ASP A 14 -5.18 -3.44 -1.22
CA ASP A 14 -4.45 -3.88 -0.03
C ASP A 14 -3.78 -2.67 0.63
N ILE A 15 -3.81 -2.61 1.95
CA ILE A 15 -3.33 -1.45 2.72
C ILE A 15 -2.47 -1.93 3.87
N HIS A 16 -1.26 -1.39 3.97
CA HIS A 16 -0.42 -1.53 5.14
C HIS A 16 0.05 -0.16 5.64
N SER A 17 0.76 -0.13 6.77
CA SER A 17 1.18 1.12 7.38
C SER A 17 2.58 1.08 7.97
N HIS A 18 3.27 2.21 7.93
CA HIS A 18 4.49 2.43 8.67
C HIS A 18 4.21 2.99 10.06
N THR A 19 4.84 2.38 11.07
CA THR A 19 4.60 2.76 12.46
C THR A 19 5.24 4.11 12.81
N GLY A 20 4.65 4.82 13.78
CA GLY A 20 5.23 6.05 14.32
C GLY A 20 5.13 7.26 13.39
N GLY A 21 6.24 7.98 13.21
CA GLY A 21 6.32 9.18 12.37
C GLY A 21 7.10 8.94 11.07
N VAL A 22 7.01 7.72 10.54
CA VAL A 22 7.69 7.33 9.30
C VAL A 22 6.76 7.65 8.13
N PRO A 23 7.21 8.41 7.12
CA PRO A 23 6.37 8.72 5.96
C PRO A 23 6.05 7.47 5.14
N PRO A 24 4.92 7.47 4.42
CA PRO A 24 4.57 6.38 3.52
C PRO A 24 5.62 6.30 2.42
N HIS A 25 6.00 5.08 2.07
CA HIS A 25 6.79 4.77 0.89
C HIS A 25 6.67 3.27 0.64
N PHE A 26 6.77 2.87 -0.63
CA PHE A 26 6.93 1.46 -0.97
C PHE A 26 8.40 1.07 -0.89
N SER A 27 8.67 -0.06 -0.24
CA SER A 27 10.00 -0.66 -0.10
C SER A 27 10.20 -1.80 -1.11
N GLY A 28 11.43 -2.29 -1.24
CA GLY A 28 11.73 -3.46 -2.07
C GLY A 28 11.10 -4.77 -1.55
N ILE A 29 10.71 -4.84 -0.27
CA ILE A 29 9.96 -5.98 0.27
C ILE A 29 8.52 -5.92 -0.26
N ASP A 30 7.91 -4.73 -0.25
CA ASP A 30 6.58 -4.53 -0.81
C ASP A 30 6.58 -4.86 -2.31
N ASP A 31 7.60 -4.41 -3.05
CA ASP A 31 7.78 -4.76 -4.46
C ASP A 31 7.86 -6.25 -4.73
N HIS A 32 8.37 -7.04 -3.78
CA HIS A 32 8.49 -8.49 -3.90
C HIS A 32 7.18 -9.21 -3.52
N ASP A 33 6.48 -8.71 -2.51
CA ASP A 33 5.28 -9.37 -1.98
C ASP A 33 4.02 -9.01 -2.77
N GLU A 34 3.95 -7.79 -3.34
CA GLU A 34 2.78 -7.22 -4.01
C GLU A 34 2.69 -7.60 -5.51
N GLN A 35 2.54 -8.89 -5.82
CA GLN A 35 2.56 -9.41 -7.21
C GLN A 35 1.20 -9.49 -7.92
N GLY A 36 0.10 -9.07 -7.28
CA GLY A 36 -1.25 -9.13 -7.86
C GLY A 36 -1.57 -8.00 -8.84
N PHE A 37 -2.64 -8.16 -9.63
CA PHE A 37 -3.35 -7.03 -10.23
C PHE A 37 -4.27 -6.42 -9.17
N CYS A 38 -3.76 -5.44 -8.44
CA CYS A 38 -4.38 -4.89 -7.24
C CYS A 38 -3.93 -3.44 -7.02
N LEU A 39 -4.76 -2.63 -6.36
CA LEU A 39 -4.29 -1.37 -5.80
C LEU A 39 -3.56 -1.64 -4.49
N TYR A 40 -2.52 -0.88 -4.22
CA TYR A 40 -1.78 -0.93 -2.96
C TYR A 40 -1.68 0.47 -2.35
N ALA A 41 -1.74 0.53 -1.03
CA ALA A 41 -1.59 1.75 -0.27
C ALA A 41 -0.67 1.56 0.94
N VAL A 42 0.25 2.50 1.13
CA VAL A 42 1.02 2.62 2.37
C VAL A 42 0.56 3.86 3.11
N VAL A 43 0.15 3.71 4.37
CA VAL A 43 -0.17 4.83 5.25
C VAL A 43 1.03 5.10 6.17
N GLY A 44 1.49 6.35 6.24
CA GLY A 44 2.56 6.75 7.12
C GLY A 44 2.19 7.93 8.00
N ASP A 45 3.18 8.43 8.73
CA ASP A 45 3.04 9.59 9.62
C ASP A 45 1.91 9.44 10.65
N LEU A 46 1.70 8.23 11.17
CA LEU A 46 0.57 7.87 12.04
C LEU A 46 0.54 8.63 13.39
N ARG A 47 1.60 9.36 13.75
CA ARG A 47 1.60 10.28 14.91
C ARG A 47 0.92 11.61 14.61
N ASN A 48 0.73 11.95 13.35
CA ASN A 48 0.08 13.19 12.93
C ASN A 48 -1.43 13.03 12.95
N LEU A 49 -2.14 14.13 13.21
CA LEU A 49 -3.60 14.17 13.12
C LEU A 49 -4.10 13.82 11.70
N PHE A 50 -3.29 14.14 10.70
CA PHE A 50 -3.52 13.84 9.29
C PHE A 50 -2.39 12.93 8.78
N PRO A 51 -2.56 11.60 8.82
CA PRO A 51 -1.60 10.69 8.22
C PRO A 51 -1.57 10.88 6.70
N THR A 52 -0.43 10.56 6.11
CA THR A 52 -0.18 10.64 4.68
C THR A 52 -0.27 9.26 4.06
N VAL A 53 -0.57 9.18 2.77
CA VAL A 53 -0.72 7.91 2.05
C VAL A 53 -0.03 8.00 0.70
N GLU A 54 0.64 6.93 0.30
CA GLU A 54 1.15 6.71 -1.04
C GLU A 54 0.39 5.55 -1.68
N LEU A 55 0.05 5.69 -2.96
CA LEU A 55 -0.82 4.78 -3.70
C LEU A 55 -0.12 4.29 -4.96
N ARG A 56 -0.35 3.03 -5.32
CA ARG A 56 0.07 2.48 -6.61
C ARG A 56 -0.89 1.44 -7.14
N LEU A 57 -0.94 1.30 -8.46
CA LEU A 57 -1.48 0.14 -9.13
C LEU A 57 -0.35 -0.87 -9.35
N GLY A 58 -0.53 -2.11 -8.90
CA GLY A 58 0.31 -3.22 -9.30
C GLY A 58 -0.31 -3.99 -10.47
N VAL A 59 0.54 -4.40 -11.39
CA VAL A 59 0.21 -5.24 -12.55
C VAL A 59 1.29 -6.30 -12.67
N TYR A 60 1.16 -7.38 -11.87
CA TYR A 60 2.05 -8.55 -11.95
C TYR A 60 3.54 -8.21 -11.82
N GLY A 61 3.90 -7.49 -10.76
CA GLY A 61 5.28 -7.08 -10.45
C GLY A 61 5.73 -5.76 -11.09
N TYR A 62 4.86 -5.13 -11.90
CA TYR A 62 5.04 -3.76 -12.38
C TYR A 62 4.18 -2.80 -11.57
N PHE A 63 4.71 -1.61 -11.28
CA PHE A 63 4.04 -0.64 -10.43
C PHE A 63 3.90 0.72 -11.10
N MET A 64 2.74 1.35 -10.93
CA MET A 64 2.46 2.71 -11.36
C MET A 64 1.97 3.52 -10.16
N SER A 65 2.68 4.60 -9.82
CA SER A 65 2.24 5.53 -8.77
C SER A 65 0.92 6.20 -9.16
N LEU A 66 0.03 6.37 -8.18
CA LEU A 66 -1.29 6.98 -8.35
C LEU A 66 -1.49 8.16 -7.41
N GLY A 67 -2.26 9.14 -7.86
CA GLY A 67 -2.88 10.16 -7.03
C GLY A 67 -4.10 9.60 -6.29
N LYS A 68 -4.58 10.34 -5.27
CA LYS A 68 -5.78 9.95 -4.52
C LYS A 68 -7.02 10.04 -5.39
N GLU A 69 -7.04 11.06 -6.23
CA GLU A 69 -8.05 11.39 -7.22
C GLU A 69 -8.20 10.33 -8.32
N ASP A 70 -7.19 9.48 -8.53
CA ASP A 70 -7.28 8.36 -9.47
C ASP A 70 -8.13 7.19 -8.94
N ILE A 71 -8.35 7.14 -7.62
CA ILE A 71 -9.03 6.03 -6.94
C ILE A 71 -10.32 6.47 -6.25
N PHE A 72 -10.29 7.62 -5.57
CA PHE A 72 -11.38 8.09 -4.72
C PHE A 72 -12.02 9.35 -5.33
N VAL A 73 -13.28 9.20 -5.76
CA VAL A 73 -14.13 10.25 -6.37
C VAL A 73 -15.26 10.63 -5.42
#